data_AF-A0A2D4KYP6-F1
#
_entry.id   AF-A0A2D4KYP6-F1
#
_cell.length_a   1.000
_cell.length_b   1.000
_cell.length_c   1.000
_cell.angle_alpha   90.00
_cell.angle_beta   90.00
_cell.angle_gamma   90.00
#
_symmetry.space_group_name_H-M   'P 1'
#
loop_
_entity.id
_entity.type
_entity.pdbx_description
1 polymer ?
#
loop_
_entity_poly.entity_id
_entity_poly.type
_entity_poly.pdbx_seq_one_letter_code
_entity_poly.pdbx_strand_id
1 'polypeptide(L)'
;GYILPLCQIILVENKEQSLICAEKRSDELGLHNIWFIQANMDNFKGSFNIGVALHACGVATDMVIEHCIKVGAAFVISPCCYGFIQNTSKFAFPQSHQFKKVLSYKEHMILCRFADQTAVQLPPERRQIGKQCMGLVDLDRAWSVERNSYSV
;
A
#
# COMPACT_ATOMS: atom_id res chain seq x y z
N GLY A 1 -10.81 21.38 16.43
CA GLY A 1 -11.17 19.95 16.56
C GLY A 1 -10.67 19.23 15.33
N TYR A 2 -10.07 18.05 15.49
CA TYR A 2 -9.47 17.27 14.38
C TYR A 2 -10.45 16.30 13.68
N ILE A 3 -11.76 16.43 13.97
CA ILE A 3 -12.78 15.56 13.41
C ILE A 3 -13.26 16.16 12.08
N LEU A 4 -13.33 15.35 11.03
CA LEU A 4 -13.82 15.71 9.70
C LEU A 4 -15.21 15.10 9.45
N PRO A 5 -16.29 15.60 10.09
CA PRO A 5 -17.61 14.94 10.10
C PRO A 5 -18.28 14.88 8.72
N LEU A 6 -17.87 15.74 7.78
CA LEU A 6 -18.37 15.75 6.41
C LEU A 6 -17.59 14.81 5.48
N CYS A 7 -16.44 14.30 5.93
CA CYS A 7 -15.67 13.33 5.16
C CYS A 7 -16.33 11.96 5.29
N GLN A 8 -16.58 11.30 4.17
CA GLN A 8 -17.09 9.93 4.16
C GLN A 8 -15.93 8.94 4.14
N ILE A 9 -15.91 8.01 5.09
CA ILE A 9 -14.84 7.02 5.21
C ILE A 9 -15.40 5.64 4.90
N ILE A 10 -14.80 4.95 3.94
CA ILE A 10 -15.13 3.56 3.63
C ILE A 10 -13.95 2.69 4.09
N LEU A 11 -14.18 1.84 5.09
CA LEU A 11 -13.21 0.87 5.56
C LEU A 11 -13.48 -0.47 4.88
N VAL A 12 -12.55 -0.87 4.01
CA VAL A 12 -12.57 -2.17 3.33
C VAL A 12 -11.59 -3.09 4.03
N GLU A 13 -12.08 -4.22 4.54
CA GLU A 13 -11.27 -5.23 5.23
C GLU A 13 -11.76 -6.62 4.85
N ASN A 14 -10.85 -7.58 4.70
CA ASN A 14 -11.20 -8.95 4.34
C ASN A 14 -11.47 -9.81 5.59
N LYS A 15 -10.74 -9.55 6.68
CA LYS A 15 -10.84 -10.30 7.92
C LYS A 15 -12.01 -9.79 8.78
N GLU A 16 -13.05 -10.61 8.87
CA GLU A 16 -14.27 -10.33 9.65
C GLU A 16 -13.98 -9.82 11.07
N GLN A 17 -13.07 -10.47 11.81
CA GLN A 17 -12.78 -10.04 13.19
C GLN A 17 -12.16 -8.65 13.25
N SER A 18 -11.34 -8.26 12.26
CA SER A 18 -10.78 -6.90 12.19
C SER A 18 -11.89 -5.88 11.94
N LEU A 19 -12.87 -6.21 11.08
CA LEU A 19 -14.01 -5.36 10.79
C LEU A 19 -14.89 -5.13 12.03
N ILE A 20 -15.23 -6.22 12.75
CA ILE A 20 -16.00 -6.14 14.00
C ILE A 20 -15.30 -5.27 15.04
N CYS A 21 -13.96 -5.40 15.18
CA CYS A 21 -13.20 -4.54 16.08
C CYS A 21 -13.27 -3.06 15.66
N ALA A 22 -13.22 -2.77 14.36
CA ALA A 22 -13.30 -1.41 13.83
C ALA A 22 -14.70 -0.79 14.04
N GLU A 23 -15.77 -1.57 13.81
CA GLU A 23 -17.15 -1.16 14.07
C GLU A 23 -17.35 -0.81 15.54
N LYS A 24 -16.98 -1.72 16.45
CA LYS A 24 -17.07 -1.47 17.90
C LYS A 24 -16.31 -0.20 18.31
N ARG A 25 -15.12 0.01 17.74
CA ARG A 25 -14.33 1.19 18.04
C ARG A 25 -14.97 2.48 17.52
N SER A 26 -15.63 2.41 16.36
CA SER A 26 -16.38 3.51 15.78
C SER A 26 -17.56 3.91 16.68
N ASP A 27 -18.30 2.91 17.20
CA ASP A 27 -19.42 3.10 18.12
C ASP A 27 -18.98 3.73 19.44
N GLU A 28 -17.90 3.23 20.05
CA GLU A 28 -17.30 3.78 21.28
C GLU A 28 -16.90 5.26 21.13
N LEU A 29 -16.54 5.68 19.92
CA LEU A 29 -16.12 7.05 19.59
C LEU A 29 -17.26 7.91 19.05
N GLY A 30 -18.47 7.36 18.86
CA GLY A 30 -19.61 8.07 18.28
C GLY A 30 -19.37 8.55 16.84
N LEU A 31 -18.62 7.79 16.04
CA LEU A 31 -18.33 8.12 14.65
C LEU A 31 -19.45 7.58 13.75
N HIS A 32 -20.09 8.49 12.99
CA HIS A 32 -21.26 8.17 12.16
C HIS A 32 -21.00 8.31 10.65
N ASN A 33 -19.79 8.70 10.26
CA ASN A 33 -19.38 8.96 8.88
C ASN A 33 -18.48 7.85 8.30
N ILE A 34 -18.60 6.63 8.84
CA ILE A 34 -17.80 5.47 8.45
C ILE A 34 -18.70 4.34 7.98
N TRP A 35 -18.38 3.73 6.83
CA TRP A 35 -19.00 2.52 6.31
C TRP A 35 -18.01 1.37 6.32
N PHE A 36 -18.47 0.21 6.74
CA PHE A 36 -17.66 -1.00 6.89
C PHE A 36 -18.03 -2.00 5.79
N ILE A 37 -17.04 -2.46 5.03
CA ILE A 37 -17.24 -3.40 3.92
C ILE A 37 -16.30 -4.58 4.10
N GLN A 38 -16.88 -5.77 4.32
CA GLN A 38 -16.11 -7.01 4.29
C GLN A 38 -15.86 -7.44 2.85
N ALA A 39 -14.67 -7.21 2.32
CA ALA A 39 -14.32 -7.63 0.97
C ALA A 39 -12.80 -7.82 0.81
N ASN A 40 -12.44 -8.70 -0.14
CA ASN A 40 -11.10 -8.65 -0.73
C ASN A 40 -10.98 -7.35 -1.54
N MET A 41 -9.84 -6.67 -1.43
CA MET A 41 -9.56 -5.43 -2.15
C MET A 41 -9.73 -5.57 -3.67
N ASP A 42 -9.44 -6.75 -4.23
CA ASP A 42 -9.65 -7.06 -5.65
C ASP A 42 -11.12 -6.97 -6.11
N ASN A 43 -12.07 -7.05 -5.17
CA ASN A 43 -13.50 -7.07 -5.44
C ASN A 43 -14.20 -5.73 -5.14
N PHE A 44 -13.53 -4.79 -4.48
CA PHE A 44 -14.12 -3.49 -4.19
C PHE A 44 -14.24 -2.64 -5.47
N LYS A 45 -15.44 -2.12 -5.74
CA LYS A 45 -15.75 -1.35 -6.96
C LYS A 45 -16.34 0.05 -6.70
N GLY A 46 -16.10 0.60 -5.51
CA GLY A 46 -16.58 1.95 -5.16
C GLY A 46 -15.69 3.06 -5.72
N SER A 47 -16.30 4.21 -5.99
CA SER A 47 -15.60 5.47 -6.27
C SER A 47 -15.23 6.20 -4.98
N PHE A 48 -14.09 6.86 -4.94
CA PHE A 48 -13.62 7.66 -3.81
C PHE A 48 -12.62 8.72 -4.28
N ASN A 49 -12.35 9.72 -3.44
CA ASN A 49 -11.42 10.80 -3.77
C ASN A 49 -9.99 10.53 -3.29
N ILE A 50 -9.82 9.83 -2.17
CA ILE A 50 -8.53 9.55 -1.54
C ILE A 50 -8.50 8.09 -1.09
N GLY A 51 -7.50 7.33 -1.57
CA GLY A 51 -7.20 5.99 -1.08
C GLY A 51 -6.15 6.02 0.01
N VAL A 52 -6.39 5.32 1.12
CA VAL A 52 -5.40 5.18 2.21
C VAL A 52 -5.14 3.71 2.45
N ALA A 53 -3.87 3.31 2.42
CA ALA A 53 -3.45 1.95 2.75
C ALA A 53 -2.37 1.94 3.82
N LEU A 54 -2.74 1.41 4.99
CA LEU A 54 -1.85 1.13 6.10
C LEU A 54 -1.73 -0.38 6.20
N HIS A 55 -0.50 -0.88 6.30
CA HIS A 55 -0.23 -2.31 6.37
C HIS A 55 -0.68 -3.16 5.17
N ALA A 56 -0.85 -2.57 3.99
CA ALA A 56 -1.07 -3.30 2.74
C ALA A 56 0.25 -3.94 2.23
N CYS A 57 0.82 -4.84 3.03
CA CYS A 57 2.09 -5.51 2.79
C CYS A 57 2.11 -6.29 1.44
N GLY A 58 3.29 -6.43 0.82
CA GLY A 58 3.47 -7.18 -0.43
C GLY A 58 2.71 -6.57 -1.61
N VAL A 59 2.05 -7.42 -2.40
CA VAL A 59 1.29 -7.03 -3.62
C VAL A 59 -0.01 -6.27 -3.29
N ALA A 60 -0.48 -6.30 -2.03
CA ALA A 60 -1.68 -5.58 -1.63
C ALA A 60 -1.53 -4.05 -1.83
N THR A 61 -0.32 -3.50 -1.59
CA THR A 61 -0.03 -2.09 -1.92
C THR A 61 -0.28 -1.81 -3.39
N ASP A 62 0.21 -2.68 -4.28
CA ASP A 62 0.10 -2.49 -5.72
C ASP A 62 -1.36 -2.58 -6.19
N MET A 63 -2.18 -3.42 -5.54
CA MET A 63 -3.63 -3.47 -5.75
C MET A 63 -4.33 -2.17 -5.36
N VAL A 64 -3.96 -1.57 -4.21
CA VAL A 64 -4.53 -0.27 -3.79
C VAL A 64 -4.15 0.82 -4.78
N ILE A 65 -2.87 0.89 -5.18
CA ILE A 65 -2.39 1.86 -6.17
C ILE A 65 -3.17 1.73 -7.48
N GLU A 66 -3.29 0.51 -8.00
CA GLU A 66 -4.01 0.25 -9.25
C GLU A 66 -5.48 0.71 -9.16
N HIS A 67 -6.13 0.46 -8.02
CA HIS A 67 -7.51 0.89 -7.80
C HIS A 67 -7.64 2.40 -7.74
N CYS A 68 -6.72 3.09 -7.06
CA CYS A 68 -6.69 4.55 -7.00
C CYS A 68 -6.51 5.17 -8.39
N ILE A 69 -5.60 4.62 -9.20
CA ILE A 69 -5.40 5.05 -10.59
C ILE A 69 -6.68 4.87 -11.41
N LYS A 70 -7.34 3.71 -11.29
CA LYS A 70 -8.59 3.41 -12.04
C LYS A 70 -9.71 4.40 -11.75
N VAL A 71 -9.83 4.87 -10.51
CA VAL A 71 -10.88 5.84 -10.12
C VAL A 71 -10.40 7.30 -10.16
N GLY A 72 -9.13 7.55 -10.49
CA GLY A 72 -8.53 8.90 -10.48
C GLY A 72 -8.42 9.52 -9.08
N ALA A 73 -8.23 8.70 -8.04
CA ALA A 73 -8.11 9.15 -6.65
C ALA A 73 -6.67 9.50 -6.29
N ALA A 74 -6.48 10.52 -5.45
CA ALA A 74 -5.21 10.68 -4.74
C ALA A 74 -5.00 9.49 -3.79
N PHE A 75 -3.75 9.20 -3.40
CA PHE A 75 -3.51 8.12 -2.45
C PHE A 75 -2.34 8.39 -1.50
N VAL A 76 -2.43 7.79 -0.32
CA VAL A 76 -1.36 7.77 0.69
C VAL A 76 -1.17 6.33 1.15
N ILE A 77 0.06 5.83 1.04
CA ILE A 77 0.37 4.43 1.34
C ILE A 77 1.57 4.38 2.27
N SER A 78 1.48 3.53 3.29
CA SER A 78 2.55 3.25 4.23
C SER A 78 2.73 1.74 4.35
N PRO A 79 3.52 1.10 3.46
CA PRO A 79 3.73 -0.34 3.48
C PRO A 79 4.69 -0.77 4.60
N CYS A 80 4.51 -2.02 5.04
CA CYS A 80 5.22 -2.62 6.18
C CYS A 80 6.20 -3.73 5.80
N CYS A 81 5.82 -4.54 4.82
CA CYS A 81 6.62 -5.68 4.36
C CYS A 81 6.70 -5.65 2.84
N TYR A 82 7.92 -5.78 2.35
CA TYR A 82 8.33 -5.72 0.96
C TYR A 82 8.81 -7.09 0.47
N GLY A 83 9.33 -7.95 1.36
CA GLY A 83 9.90 -9.25 1.00
C GLY A 83 8.89 -10.25 0.42
N PHE A 84 7.59 -9.97 0.56
CA PHE A 84 6.49 -10.76 -0.03
C PHE A 84 6.03 -10.24 -1.41
N ILE A 85 6.66 -9.21 -1.96
CA ILE A 85 6.42 -8.79 -3.34
C ILE A 85 6.84 -9.93 -4.28
N GLN A 86 5.97 -10.25 -5.23
CA GLN A 86 6.18 -11.28 -6.24
C GLN A 86 5.27 -11.02 -7.43
N ASN A 87 5.63 -11.56 -8.60
CA ASN A 87 4.74 -11.48 -9.76
C ASN A 87 3.41 -12.19 -9.48
N THR A 88 2.33 -11.63 -10.03
CA THR A 88 1.00 -12.22 -10.04
C THR A 88 0.46 -12.21 -11.47
N SER A 89 -0.78 -12.68 -11.66
CA SER A 89 -1.47 -12.53 -12.95
C SER A 89 -1.70 -11.07 -13.35
N LYS A 90 -1.73 -10.13 -12.38
CA LYS A 90 -1.97 -8.70 -12.62
C LYS A 90 -0.69 -7.86 -12.59
N PHE A 91 0.31 -8.25 -11.80
CA PHE A 91 1.49 -7.44 -11.53
C PHE A 91 2.78 -8.14 -11.94
N ALA A 92 3.64 -7.40 -12.64
CA ALA A 92 4.99 -7.82 -12.97
C ALA A 92 6.00 -6.79 -12.45
N PHE A 93 7.08 -7.27 -11.83
CA PHE A 93 8.09 -6.46 -11.17
C PHE A 93 9.46 -6.55 -11.86
N PRO A 94 10.28 -5.47 -11.83
CA PRO A 94 9.93 -4.12 -11.38
C PRO A 94 8.81 -3.50 -12.24
N GLN A 95 8.12 -2.47 -11.74
CA GLN A 95 6.97 -1.87 -12.43
C GLN A 95 7.36 -0.68 -13.33
N SER A 96 8.22 0.20 -12.83
CA SER A 96 8.65 1.39 -13.55
C SER A 96 9.57 1.02 -14.73
N HIS A 97 9.56 1.86 -15.77
CA HIS A 97 10.41 1.63 -16.93
C HIS A 97 11.89 1.86 -16.62
N GLN A 98 12.18 2.78 -15.72
CA GLN A 98 13.51 3.11 -15.24
C GLN A 98 14.13 1.88 -14.57
N PHE A 99 13.42 1.23 -13.64
CA PHE A 99 13.92 0.03 -12.98
C PHE A 99 13.99 -1.16 -13.93
N LYS A 100 13.01 -1.35 -14.84
CA LYS A 100 13.04 -2.40 -15.86
C LYS A 100 14.29 -2.37 -16.76
N LYS A 101 14.94 -1.21 -16.92
CA LYS A 101 16.19 -1.07 -17.70
C LYS A 101 17.43 -1.56 -16.96
N VAL A 102 17.42 -1.51 -15.63
CA VAL A 102 18.61 -1.71 -14.81
C VAL A 102 18.54 -2.92 -13.89
N LEU A 103 17.34 -3.42 -13.59
CA LEU A 103 17.13 -4.59 -12.74
C LEU A 103 16.32 -5.67 -13.45
N SER A 104 16.80 -6.90 -13.36
CA SER A 104 15.99 -8.09 -13.60
C SER A 104 14.96 -8.31 -12.48
N TYR A 105 13.96 -9.14 -12.75
CA TYR A 105 13.01 -9.58 -11.72
C TYR A 105 13.73 -10.16 -10.49
N LYS A 106 14.76 -11.00 -10.69
CA LYS A 106 15.50 -11.64 -9.59
C LYS A 106 16.21 -10.60 -8.71
N GLU A 107 16.84 -9.60 -9.30
CA GLU A 107 17.53 -8.53 -8.56
C GLU A 107 16.53 -7.64 -7.81
N HIS A 108 15.39 -7.34 -8.43
CA HIS A 108 14.30 -6.63 -7.76
C HIS A 108 13.79 -7.41 -6.54
N MET A 109 13.61 -8.74 -6.65
CA MET A 109 13.21 -9.57 -5.50
C MET A 109 14.25 -9.57 -4.37
N ILE A 110 15.54 -9.50 -4.70
CA ILE A 110 16.59 -9.37 -3.69
C ILE A 110 16.43 -8.03 -2.95
N LEU A 111 16.25 -6.94 -3.70
CA LEU A 111 16.04 -5.61 -3.15
C LEU A 111 14.80 -5.56 -2.23
N CYS A 112 13.67 -6.15 -2.65
CA CYS A 112 12.47 -6.29 -1.82
C CYS A 112 12.72 -7.05 -0.51
N ARG A 113 13.53 -8.11 -0.52
CA ARG A 113 13.85 -8.88 0.70
C ARG A 113 14.77 -8.12 1.65
N PHE A 114 15.69 -7.30 1.13
CA PHE A 114 16.52 -6.43 1.96
C PHE A 114 15.72 -5.29 2.59
N ALA A 115 14.67 -4.81 1.92
CA ALA A 115 13.80 -3.76 2.45
C ALA A 115 13.15 -4.13 3.80
N ASP A 116 12.96 -5.42 4.10
CA ASP A 116 12.44 -5.87 5.40
C ASP A 116 13.48 -5.92 6.53
N GLN A 117 14.77 -5.68 6.23
CA GLN A 117 15.87 -5.78 7.20
C GLN A 117 16.07 -4.50 8.02
N THR A 118 15.00 -4.01 8.64
CA THR A 118 14.99 -2.73 9.38
C THR A 118 14.87 -2.88 10.90
N ALA A 119 14.67 -4.10 11.38
CA ALA A 119 14.49 -4.42 12.80
C ALA A 119 15.65 -3.92 13.67
N VAL A 120 15.33 -3.36 14.83
CA VAL A 120 16.27 -2.66 15.74
C VAL A 120 17.45 -3.54 16.18
N GLN A 121 17.21 -4.84 16.30
CA GLN A 121 18.15 -5.89 16.67
C GLN A 121 19.23 -6.17 15.59
N LEU A 122 19.06 -5.66 14.37
CA LEU A 122 20.06 -5.78 13.32
C LEU A 122 21.17 -4.72 13.47
N PRO A 123 22.39 -5.02 13.00
CA PRO A 123 23.48 -4.05 12.95
C PRO A 123 23.05 -2.75 12.25
N PRO A 124 23.51 -1.56 12.70
CA PRO A 124 23.12 -0.27 12.12
C PRO A 124 23.28 -0.19 10.60
N GLU A 125 24.38 -0.74 10.07
CA GLU A 125 24.64 -0.81 8.63
C GLU A 125 23.57 -1.60 7.88
N ARG A 126 23.16 -2.77 8.39
CA ARG A 126 22.08 -3.56 7.78
C ARG A 126 20.75 -2.82 7.81
N ARG A 127 20.43 -2.13 8.91
CA ARG A 127 19.21 -1.32 9.00
C ARG A 127 19.20 -0.17 8.00
N GLN A 128 20.37 0.46 7.78
CA GLN A 128 20.51 1.53 6.81
C GLN A 128 20.31 1.03 5.38
N ILE A 129 20.90 -0.12 5.03
CA ILE A 129 20.68 -0.79 3.74
C ILE A 129 19.19 -1.13 3.58
N GLY A 130 18.55 -1.69 4.60
CA GLY A 130 17.12 -1.99 4.55
C GLY A 130 16.27 -0.76 4.27
N LYS A 131 16.55 0.38 4.92
CA LYS A 131 15.87 1.65 4.64
C LYS A 131 16.08 2.16 3.22
N GLN A 132 17.30 2.03 2.69
CA GLN A 132 17.58 2.39 1.29
C GLN A 132 16.81 1.49 0.32
N CYS A 133 16.77 0.18 0.58
CA CYS A 133 15.99 -0.76 -0.21
C CYS A 133 14.49 -0.46 -0.15
N MET A 134 13.92 -0.11 1.02
CA MET A 134 12.52 0.34 1.11
C MET A 134 12.27 1.54 0.19
N GLY A 135 13.11 2.57 0.29
CA GLY A 135 12.98 3.77 -0.55
C GLY A 135 13.08 3.47 -2.04
N LEU A 136 13.92 2.51 -2.44
CA LEU A 136 14.03 2.09 -3.84
C LEU A 136 12.80 1.32 -4.33
N VAL A 137 12.19 0.45 -3.51
CA VAL A 137 10.94 -0.23 -3.90
C VAL A 137 9.79 0.78 -4.01
N ASP A 138 9.71 1.71 -3.06
CA ASP A 138 8.69 2.76 -3.11
C ASP A 138 8.90 3.71 -4.29
N LEU A 139 10.17 3.98 -4.66
CA LEU A 139 10.49 4.76 -5.86
C LEU A 139 10.07 4.04 -7.15
N ASP A 140 10.26 2.71 -7.24
CA ASP A 140 9.75 1.92 -8.38
C ASP A 140 8.24 2.05 -8.52
N ARG A 141 7.51 1.98 -7.40
CA ARG A 141 6.05 2.19 -7.37
C ARG A 141 5.67 3.63 -7.75
N ALA A 142 6.34 4.63 -7.19
CA ALA A 142 6.07 6.03 -7.47
C ALA A 142 6.26 6.36 -8.97
N TRP A 143 7.37 5.94 -9.56
CA TRP A 143 7.63 6.14 -10.99
C TRP A 143 6.74 5.30 -11.91
N SER A 144 6.16 4.20 -11.42
CA SER A 144 5.19 3.44 -12.22
C SER A 144 3.89 4.24 -12.42
N VAL A 145 3.51 5.09 -11.46
CA VAL A 145 2.25 5.84 -11.50
C VAL A 145 2.33 7.20 -12.18
N GLU A 146 3.51 7.81 -12.33
CA GLU A 146 3.70 9.11 -13.02
C GLU A 146 3.05 9.15 -14.41
N ARG A 147 3.01 8.01 -15.09
CA ARG A 147 2.38 7.82 -16.41
C ARG A 147 0.87 8.07 -16.42
N ASN A 148 0.24 8.10 -15.25
CA ASN A 148 -1.19 8.25 -15.05
C ASN A 148 -1.56 9.66 -14.51
N SER A 149 -0.74 10.67 -14.81
CA SER A 149 -0.93 12.07 -14.36
C SER A 149 -0.78 12.31 -12.86
N TYR A 150 -0.12 11.39 -12.16
CA TYR A 150 0.27 11.60 -10.76
C TYR A 150 1.61 12.34 -10.69
N SER A 151 1.71 13.28 -9.76
CA SER A 151 2.99 13.88 -9.34
C SER A 151 3.47 13.15 -8.10
N VAL A 152 4.73 12.72 -8.11
CA VAL A 152 5.39 12.01 -7.00
C VAL A 152 6.59 12.79 -6.47
#